data_AF-A0A976LEY2-F1
#
_entry.id   AF-A0A976LEY2-F1
#
_cell.length_a   1.000
_cell.length_b   1.000
_cell.length_c   1.000
_cell.angle_alpha   90.00
_cell.angle_beta   90.00
_cell.angle_gamma   90.00
#
_symmetry.space_group_name_H-M   'P 1'
#
loop_
_entity.id
_entity.type
_entity.pdbx_description
1 polymer ?
#
loop_
_entity_poly.entity_id
_entity_poly.type
_entity_poly.pdbx_seq_one_letter_code
_entity_poly.pdbx_strand_id
1 'polypeptide(L)' 'ASGSIECIASILAMQHGQLFPLLNYHTPDPDCRIRAALKGDSAGTTFLSASVTPQGQAGAVVFRSWTE' A
#
# COMPACT_ATOMS: atom_id res chain seq x y z
N ALA A 1 10.62 -10.39 -5.89
CA ALA A 1 9.75 -9.69 -6.85
C ALA A 1 8.48 -9.08 -6.21
N SER A 2 8.19 -9.35 -4.94
CA SER A 2 6.97 -8.87 -4.26
C SER A 2 6.78 -7.35 -4.30
N GLY A 3 7.81 -6.56 -3.96
CA GLY A 3 7.70 -5.09 -3.90
C GLY A 3 7.28 -4.44 -5.23
N SER A 4 7.72 -4.97 -6.38
CA SER A 4 7.29 -4.47 -7.69
C SER A 4 5.81 -4.79 -7.97
N ILE A 5 5.34 -5.96 -7.55
CA ILE A 5 3.95 -6.38 -7.73
C ILE A 5 3.01 -5.56 -6.81
N GLU A 6 3.42 -5.31 -5.57
CA GLU A 6 2.69 -4.45 -4.62
C GLU A 6 2.60 -3.00 -5.11
N CYS A 7 3.68 -2.50 -5.72
CA CYS A 7 3.68 -1.18 -6.37
C CYS A 7 2.68 -1.13 -7.53
N ILE A 8 2.67 -2.12 -8.42
CA ILE A 8 1.68 -2.20 -9.51
C ILE A 8 0.25 -2.23 -8.96
N ALA A 9 -0.01 -3.04 -7.92
CA ALA A 9 -1.32 -3.10 -7.28
C ALA A 9 -1.74 -1.74 -6.67
N SER A 10 -0.79 -1.00 -6.11
CA SER A 10 -1.04 0.33 -5.54
C SER A 10 -1.35 1.38 -6.62
N ILE A 11 -0.68 1.31 -7.78
CA ILE A 11 -1.00 2.12 -8.95
C ILE A 11 -2.42 1.81 -9.44
N LEU A 12 -2.79 0.52 -9.54
CA LEU A 12 -4.14 0.12 -9.95
C LEU A 12 -5.20 0.57 -8.94
N ALA A 13 -4.94 0.47 -7.64
CA ALA A 13 -5.84 0.97 -6.60
C ALA A 13 -6.07 2.47 -6.73
N MET A 14 -5.01 3.25 -6.97
CA MET A 14 -5.09 4.69 -7.22
C MET A 14 -5.87 5.00 -8.51
N GLN A 15 -5.64 4.27 -9.60
CA GLN A 15 -6.37 4.44 -10.87
C GLN A 15 -7.86 4.12 -10.75
N HIS A 16 -8.22 3.11 -9.97
CA HIS A 16 -9.62 2.75 -9.69
C HIS A 16 -10.24 3.58 -8.55
N GLY A 17 -9.45 4.42 -7.88
CA GLY A 17 -9.88 5.27 -6.76
C GLY A 17 -10.24 4.51 -5.48
N GLN A 18 -9.91 3.21 -5.37
CA GLN A 18 -10.34 2.35 -4.26
C GLN A 18 -9.25 1.37 -3.84
N LEU A 19 -9.07 1.21 -2.53
CA LEU A 19 -8.19 0.22 -1.94
C LEU A 19 -8.85 -1.17 -1.90
N PHE A 20 -8.01 -2.19 -2.05
CA PHE A 20 -8.37 -3.58 -1.78
C PHE A 20 -8.10 -3.91 -0.30
N PRO A 21 -8.87 -4.83 0.31
CA PRO A 21 -8.71 -5.17 1.72
C PRO A 21 -7.46 -6.02 1.98
N LEU A 22 -6.96 -5.98 3.22
CA LEU A 22 -6.01 -6.98 3.70
C LEU A 22 -6.74 -8.30 3.97
N LEU A 23 -6.39 -9.34 3.22
CA LEU A 23 -6.94 -10.68 3.43
C LEU A 23 -6.49 -11.24 4.79
N ASN A 24 -7.38 -12.00 5.43
CA ASN A 24 -7.15 -12.66 6.73
C ASN A 24 -6.89 -11.71 7.92
N TYR A 25 -7.22 -10.42 7.78
CA TYR A 25 -7.18 -9.48 8.89
C TYR A 25 -8.45 -9.60 9.75
N HIS A 26 -8.26 -9.98 11.02
CA HIS A 26 -9.37 -10.19 11.97
C HIS A 26 -9.18 -9.40 13.27
N THR A 27 -8.07 -9.65 13.96
CA THR A 27 -7.77 -9.03 15.25
C THR A 27 -6.58 -8.08 15.09
N PRO A 28 -6.76 -6.76 15.36
CA PRO A 28 -5.65 -5.81 15.34
C PRO A 28 -4.58 -6.17 16.38
N ASP A 29 -3.31 -6.04 16.00
CA ASP A 29 -2.20 -6.07 16.94
C ASP A 29 -2.13 -4.72 17.69
N PRO A 30 -2.13 -4.69 19.03
CA PRO A 30 -2.09 -3.45 19.81
C PRO A 30 -0.82 -2.61 19.57
N ASP A 31 0.28 -3.22 19.13
CA ASP A 31 1.52 -2.52 18.83
C ASP A 31 1.55 -1.95 17.40
N CYS A 32 0.66 -2.41 16.51
CA CYS A 32 0.58 -1.94 15.13
C CYS A 32 -0.28 -0.68 15.01
N ARG A 33 0.37 0.49 14.89
CA ARG A 33 -0.30 1.80 14.77
C ARG A 33 -0.81 2.13 13.37
N ILE A 34 -0.68 1.22 12.42
CA ILE A 34 -1.13 1.40 11.04
C ILE A 34 -2.54 0.83 10.93
N ARG A 35 -3.49 1.67 10.49
CA ARG A 35 -4.85 1.24 10.19
C ARG A 35 -4.85 0.33 8.95
N ALA A 36 -5.40 -0.87 9.07
CA ALA A 36 -5.59 -1.77 7.95
C ALA A 36 -6.58 -1.19 6.92
N ALA A 37 -6.28 -1.36 5.63
CA ALA A 37 -7.18 -0.99 4.55
C ALA A 37 -8.40 -1.91 4.50
N LEU A 38 -9.58 -1.31 4.35
CA LEU A 38 -10.84 -2.01 4.14
C LEU A 38 -11.25 -1.93 2.66
N LYS A 39 -12.08 -2.88 2.23
CA LYS A 39 -12.56 -2.93 0.84
C LYS A 39 -13.35 -1.66 0.53
N GLY A 40 -12.94 -0.92 -0.48
CA GLY A 40 -13.62 0.29 -0.94
C GLY A 40 -13.18 1.58 -0.23
N ASP A 41 -12.19 1.52 0.66
CA ASP A 41 -11.54 2.73 1.17
C ASP A 41 -11.00 3.58 0.00
N SER A 42 -11.03 4.91 0.13
CA SER A 42 -10.46 5.79 -0.90
C SER A 42 -8.95 5.58 -1.01
N ALA A 43 -8.47 5.38 -2.25
CA ALA A 43 -7.04 5.22 -2.53
C ALA A 43 -6.26 6.55 -2.48
N GLY A 44 -6.95 7.69 -2.49
CA GLY A 44 -6.33 9.00 -2.57
C GLY A 44 -5.56 9.24 -3.88
N THR A 45 -4.66 10.22 -3.87
CA THR A 45 -3.87 10.66 -5.04
C THR A 45 -2.37 10.45 -4.86
N THR A 46 -1.95 9.91 -3.72
CA THR A 46 -0.53 9.72 -3.37
C THR A 46 -0.40 8.45 -2.54
N PHE A 47 0.61 7.64 -2.82
CA PHE A 47 0.97 6.49 -1.98
C PHE A 47 2.49 6.31 -1.86
N LEU A 48 2.91 5.58 -0.82
CA LEU A 48 4.30 5.19 -0.59
C LEU A 48 4.45 3.68 -0.87
N SER A 49 5.32 3.32 -1.80
CA SER A 49 5.77 1.94 -1.97
C SER A 49 7.04 1.74 -1.16
N ALA A 50 6.99 0.98 -0.07
CA ALA A 50 8.13 0.68 0.79
C ALA A 50 8.45 -0.81 0.77
N SER A 51 9.74 -1.15 0.81
CA SER A 51 10.21 -2.54 0.87
C SER A 51 11.43 -2.64 1.77
N VAL A 52 11.51 -3.75 2.51
CA VAL A 52 12.65 -4.10 3.36
C VAL A 52 13.12 -5.52 3.05
N THR A 53 14.42 -5.75 3.15
CA THR A 53 15.00 -7.09 2.96
C THR A 53 15.52 -7.65 4.28
N PRO A 54 15.61 -8.99 4.43
CA PRO A 54 16.23 -9.62 5.61
C PRO A 54 17.70 -9.22 5.81
N GLN A 55 18.38 -8.73 4.76
CA GLN A 55 19.75 -8.23 4.82
C GLN A 55 19.86 -6.83 5.44
N GLY A 56 18.74 -6.23 5.88
CA GLY A 56 18.71 -4.92 6.51
C GLY A 56 18.65 -3.75 5.55
N GLN A 57 18.33 -3.99 4.27
CA GLN A 57 18.14 -2.91 3.30
C GLN A 57 16.70 -2.40 3.39
N ALA A 58 16.53 -1.09 3.31
CA ALA A 58 15.22 -0.44 3.23
C ALA A 58 15.22 0.55 2.06
N GLY A 59 14.16 0.50 1.26
CA GLY A 59 13.98 1.41 0.13
C GLY A 59 12.51 1.80 -0.02
N ALA A 60 12.28 3.02 -0.49
CA ALA A 60 10.93 3.51 -0.72
C ALA A 60 10.85 4.48 -1.89
N VAL A 61 9.68 4.52 -2.53
CA VAL A 61 9.35 5.43 -3.63
C VAL A 61 7.95 6.00 -3.38
N VAL A 62 7.79 7.30 -3.56
CA VAL A 62 6.49 7.98 -3.47
C VAL A 62 5.93 8.18 -4.86
N PHE A 63 4.68 7.80 -5.05
CA PHE A 63 3.92 8.00 -6.28
C PHE A 63 2.79 8.99 -6.04
N ARG A 64 2.54 9.84 -7.02
CA ARG A 64 1.40 10.76 -7.04
C ARG A 64 0.69 10.64 -8.39
N SER A 65 -0.63 10.72 -8.39
CA SER A 65 -1.42 10.80 -9.61
C SER A 65 -0.99 12.00 -10.44
N TRP A 66 -0.83 11.81 -11.74
CA TRP A 66 -0.59 12.92 -12.65
C TRP A 66 -1.80 13.84 -12.71
N THR A 67 -1.57 15.14 -12.54
CA THR A 67 -2.54 16.20 -12.80
C THR A 67 -1.95 17.05 -13.91
N GLU A 68 -2.69 17.23 -15.00
CA GLU A 68 -2.32 18.13 -16.10
C GLU A 68 -2.19 19.59 -15.63
#